data_AF-A0A8S4GMW6-F1
#
_entry.id   AF-A0A8S4GMW6-F1
#
_cell.length_a   1.000
_cell.length_b   1.000
_cell.length_c   1.000
_cell.angle_alpha   90.00
_cell.angle_beta   90.00
_cell.angle_gamma   90.00
#
_symmetry.space_group_name_H-M   'P 1'
#
loop_
_entity.id
_entity.type
_entity.pdbx_description
1 polymer ?
#
loop_
_entity_poly.entity_id
_entity_poly.type
_entity_poly.pdbx_seq_one_letter_code
_entity_poly.pdbx_strand_id
1 'polypeptide(L)'
;MSKYREAAAYLRSLGINNASEVARICDVAMNPNSMFVTFRDRKRNQNKSSRLLDVDQDIRPVVEYLRTLGLDEEEVCSVILEHPPVLCYSVEERLKPLVDFLAGIDIEDPGRVLVARPSLMGLDVDASLRRIVGYLEANDYTPQDIAEYLSKSI
;
A
#
# COMPACT_ATOMS: atom_id res chain seq x y z
N MET A 1 2.83 3.92 -26.11
CA MET A 1 1.94 2.74 -26.18
C MET A 1 0.73 3.03 -25.31
N SER A 2 -0.25 2.12 -25.13
CA SER A 2 -1.29 2.37 -24.11
C SER A 2 -0.65 2.36 -22.72
N LYS A 3 -0.99 3.30 -21.83
CA LYS A 3 -0.48 3.37 -20.44
C LYS A 3 -0.62 2.04 -19.68
N TYR A 4 -1.73 1.33 -19.90
CA TYR A 4 -1.95 -0.02 -19.36
C TYR A 4 -0.89 -1.03 -19.81
N ARG A 5 -0.43 -0.97 -21.07
CA ARG A 5 0.60 -1.89 -21.58
C ARG A 5 1.97 -1.56 -20.99
N GLU A 6 2.28 -0.27 -20.82
CA GLU A 6 3.53 0.19 -20.19
C GLU A 6 3.58 -0.23 -18.72
N ALA A 7 2.52 0.04 -17.95
CA ALA A 7 2.39 -0.42 -16.56
C ALA A 7 2.50 -1.94 -16.45
N ALA A 8 1.79 -2.69 -17.30
CA ALA A 8 1.84 -4.15 -17.30
C ALA A 8 3.23 -4.71 -17.68
N ALA A 9 3.99 -4.04 -18.55
CA ALA A 9 5.36 -4.44 -18.87
C ALA A 9 6.30 -4.19 -17.68
N TYR A 10 6.15 -3.04 -17.02
CA TYR A 10 6.91 -2.70 -15.83
C TYR A 10 6.65 -3.69 -14.68
N LEU A 11 5.38 -3.98 -14.35
CA LEU A 11 5.02 -4.93 -13.29
C LEU A 11 5.61 -6.33 -13.53
N ARG A 12 5.65 -6.79 -14.79
CA ARG A 12 6.32 -8.06 -15.14
C ARG A 12 7.83 -7.99 -14.93
N SER A 13 8.45 -6.84 -15.22
CA SER A 13 9.89 -6.65 -15.00
C SER A 13 10.28 -6.68 -13.51
N LEU A 14 9.33 -6.40 -12.60
CA LEU A 14 9.51 -6.55 -11.16
C LEU A 14 9.39 -8.01 -10.68
N GLY A 15 8.84 -8.91 -11.50
CA GLY A 15 8.61 -10.32 -11.16
C GLY A 15 7.13 -10.75 -11.08
N ILE A 16 6.18 -9.83 -11.28
CA ILE A 16 4.74 -10.16 -11.31
C ILE A 16 4.38 -10.77 -12.67
N ASN A 17 4.61 -12.07 -12.82
CA ASN A 17 4.52 -12.77 -14.10
C ASN A 17 3.12 -13.26 -14.46
N ASN A 18 2.23 -13.44 -13.47
CA ASN A 18 0.87 -13.91 -13.72
C ASN A 18 0.04 -12.85 -14.44
N ALA A 19 -0.37 -13.15 -15.67
CA ALA A 19 -1.10 -12.21 -16.51
C ALA A 19 -2.42 -11.72 -15.88
N SER A 20 -3.12 -12.59 -15.14
CA SER A 20 -4.38 -12.24 -14.46
C SER A 20 -4.13 -11.29 -13.29
N GLU A 21 -3.03 -11.46 -12.56
CA GLU A 21 -2.67 -10.56 -11.46
C GLU A 21 -2.23 -9.19 -11.98
N VAL A 22 -1.41 -9.15 -13.03
CA VAL A 22 -1.02 -7.90 -13.70
C VAL A 22 -2.25 -7.15 -14.20
N ALA A 23 -3.19 -7.85 -14.84
CA ALA A 23 -4.43 -7.24 -15.32
C ALA A 23 -5.27 -6.71 -14.15
N ARG A 24 -5.37 -7.46 -13.04
CA ARG A 24 -6.07 -7.03 -11.83
C ARG A 24 -5.43 -5.78 -11.22
N ILE A 25 -4.11 -5.74 -11.07
CA ILE A 25 -3.39 -4.59 -10.51
C ILE A 25 -3.67 -3.36 -11.37
N CYS A 26 -3.51 -3.48 -12.69
CA CYS A 26 -3.75 -2.36 -13.61
C CYS A 26 -5.21 -1.90 -13.55
N ASP A 27 -6.18 -2.83 -13.50
CA ASP A 27 -7.60 -2.46 -13.40
C ASP A 27 -7.90 -1.74 -12.07
N VAL A 28 -7.50 -2.30 -10.93
CA VAL A 28 -7.76 -1.70 -9.61
C VAL A 28 -7.08 -0.33 -9.44
N ALA A 29 -5.86 -0.18 -9.95
CA ALA A 29 -5.11 1.08 -9.83
C ALA A 29 -5.55 2.13 -10.87
N MET A 30 -5.90 1.72 -12.09
CA MET A 30 -6.06 2.65 -13.21
C MET A 30 -7.49 2.82 -13.73
N ASN A 31 -8.44 1.98 -13.28
CA ASN A 31 -9.84 2.02 -13.70
C ASN A 31 -10.76 2.47 -12.53
N PRO A 32 -11.36 3.68 -12.60
CA PRO A 32 -12.31 4.15 -11.58
C PRO A 32 -13.60 3.34 -11.51
N ASN A 33 -13.89 2.57 -12.55
CA ASN A 33 -15.01 1.63 -12.58
C ASN A 33 -14.56 0.18 -12.37
N SER A 34 -13.39 -0.05 -11.77
CA SER A 34 -12.92 -1.40 -11.45
C SER A 34 -14.00 -2.17 -10.70
N MET A 35 -14.26 -3.38 -11.19
CA MET A 35 -15.26 -4.30 -10.64
C MET A 35 -14.62 -5.36 -9.75
N PHE A 36 -13.31 -5.29 -9.49
CA PHE A 36 -12.65 -6.22 -8.60
C PHE A 36 -13.13 -6.04 -7.16
N VAL A 37 -13.68 -7.12 -6.63
CA VAL A 37 -14.11 -7.26 -5.25
C VAL A 37 -13.17 -8.28 -4.63
N THR A 38 -12.41 -7.90 -3.60
CA THR A 38 -11.63 -8.88 -2.83
C THR A 38 -12.61 -9.85 -2.18
N PHE A 39 -12.31 -11.16 -2.18
CA PHE A 39 -13.20 -12.18 -1.59
C PHE A 39 -13.58 -11.88 -0.12
N ARG A 40 -12.73 -11.12 0.59
CA ARG A 40 -12.95 -10.70 1.98
C ARG A 40 -13.92 -9.52 2.11
N ASP A 41 -14.04 -8.65 1.10
CA ASP A 41 -14.91 -7.48 1.17
C ASP A 41 -16.11 -7.63 0.23
N ARG A 42 -17.29 -8.01 0.75
CA ARG A 42 -18.54 -8.06 -0.03
C ARG A 42 -19.01 -6.68 -0.56
N LYS A 43 -18.29 -5.60 -0.27
CA LYS A 43 -18.59 -4.23 -0.73
C LYS A 43 -17.59 -3.81 -1.80
N ARG A 44 -18.08 -3.12 -2.84
CA ARG A 44 -17.27 -2.45 -3.86
C ARG A 44 -16.31 -1.47 -3.18
N ASN A 45 -15.06 -1.85 -2.98
CA ASN A 45 -14.03 -0.93 -2.50
C ASN A 45 -13.43 -0.23 -3.73
N GLN A 46 -14.19 0.73 -4.29
CA GLN A 46 -13.70 1.52 -5.41
C GLN A 46 -12.48 2.32 -4.95
N ASN A 47 -11.35 2.14 -5.64
CA ASN A 47 -10.19 2.97 -5.44
C ASN A 47 -10.51 4.39 -5.92
N LYS A 48 -10.87 5.28 -4.99
CA LYS A 48 -11.18 6.69 -5.27
C LYS A 48 -10.01 7.45 -5.89
N SER A 49 -8.78 6.96 -5.69
CA SER A 49 -7.55 7.53 -6.23
C SER A 49 -7.17 6.94 -7.60
N SER A 50 -7.97 6.03 -8.15
CA SER A 50 -7.66 5.42 -9.44
C SER A 50 -7.67 6.45 -10.58
N ARG A 51 -6.64 6.37 -11.42
CA ARG A 51 -6.43 7.24 -12.58
C ARG A 51 -5.42 6.58 -13.52
N LEU A 52 -5.28 7.10 -14.74
CA LEU A 52 -4.18 6.67 -15.59
C LEU A 52 -2.85 7.00 -14.91
N LEU A 53 -1.98 6.00 -14.85
CA LEU A 53 -0.65 6.08 -14.25
C LEU A 53 0.42 6.03 -15.34
N ASP A 54 1.44 6.85 -15.16
CA ASP A 54 2.70 6.80 -15.89
C ASP A 54 3.72 5.96 -15.12
N VAL A 55 4.51 5.16 -15.85
CA VAL A 55 5.49 4.27 -15.20
C VAL A 55 6.56 5.08 -14.47
N ASP A 56 7.08 6.13 -15.08
CA ASP A 56 8.23 6.87 -14.55
C ASP A 56 7.81 7.94 -13.54
N GLN A 57 6.62 8.52 -13.70
CA GLN A 57 6.13 9.58 -12.80
C GLN A 57 5.32 9.06 -11.62
N ASP A 58 4.63 7.92 -11.76
CA ASP A 58 3.72 7.42 -10.72
C ASP A 58 4.18 6.08 -10.12
N ILE A 59 4.39 5.06 -10.96
CA ILE A 59 4.60 3.67 -10.48
C ILE A 59 6.02 3.49 -9.94
N ARG A 60 7.04 3.90 -10.70
CA ARG A 60 8.46 3.72 -10.35
C ARG A 60 8.82 4.46 -9.05
N PRO A 61 8.41 5.71 -8.80
CA PRO A 61 8.70 6.38 -7.54
C PRO A 61 8.16 5.65 -6.31
N VAL A 62 6.96 5.08 -6.41
CA VAL A 62 6.38 4.26 -5.33
C VAL A 62 7.20 2.99 -5.10
N VAL A 63 7.58 2.28 -6.17
CA VAL A 63 8.41 1.07 -6.08
C VAL A 63 9.77 1.36 -5.46
N GLU A 64 10.47 2.39 -5.93
CA GLU A 64 11.77 2.77 -5.37
C GLU A 64 11.64 3.18 -3.91
N TYR A 65 10.59 3.92 -3.54
CA TYR A 65 10.35 4.28 -2.15
C TYR A 65 10.14 3.04 -1.27
N LEU A 66 9.34 2.06 -1.70
CA LEU A 66 9.16 0.82 -0.95
C LEU A 66 10.50 0.09 -0.73
N ARG A 67 11.38 0.03 -1.75
CA ARG A 67 12.74 -0.52 -1.59
C ARG A 67 13.58 0.26 -0.57
N THR A 68 13.43 1.58 -0.48
CA THR A 68 14.15 2.37 0.54
C THR A 68 13.74 2.02 1.98
N LEU A 69 12.60 1.36 2.18
CA LEU A 69 12.15 0.85 3.48
C LEU A 69 12.82 -0.48 3.86
N GLY A 70 13.81 -0.95 3.08
CA GLY A 70 14.49 -2.23 3.32
C GLY A 70 13.74 -3.45 2.78
N LEU A 71 12.67 -3.22 2.00
CA LEU A 71 11.87 -4.27 1.38
C LEU A 71 12.63 -4.90 0.20
N ASP A 72 12.67 -6.22 0.18
CA ASP A 72 13.16 -6.94 -0.99
C ASP A 72 12.13 -6.95 -2.12
N GLU A 73 12.54 -7.46 -3.28
CA GLU A 73 11.72 -7.37 -4.47
C GLU A 73 10.47 -8.27 -4.44
N GLU A 74 10.54 -9.38 -3.70
CA GLU A 74 9.38 -10.25 -3.46
C GLU A 74 8.38 -9.56 -2.53
N GLU A 75 8.86 -8.89 -1.48
CA GLU A 75 8.04 -8.12 -0.55
C GLU A 75 7.38 -6.91 -1.24
N VAL A 76 8.09 -6.17 -2.09
CA VAL A 76 7.52 -5.08 -2.90
C VAL A 76 6.41 -5.61 -3.81
N CYS A 77 6.68 -6.73 -4.50
CA CYS A 77 5.68 -7.37 -5.35
C CYS A 77 4.46 -7.84 -4.55
N SER A 78 4.66 -8.41 -3.37
CA SER A 78 3.61 -8.82 -2.44
C SER A 78 2.72 -7.64 -2.04
N VAL A 79 3.31 -6.51 -1.67
CA VAL A 79 2.58 -5.28 -1.32
C VAL A 79 1.70 -4.80 -2.47
N ILE A 80 2.23 -4.78 -3.70
CA ILE A 80 1.47 -4.34 -4.89
C ILE A 80 0.35 -5.33 -5.23
N LEU A 81 0.59 -6.63 -5.06
CA LEU A 81 -0.41 -7.66 -5.28
C LEU A 81 -1.56 -7.53 -4.27
N GLU A 82 -1.25 -7.37 -3.00
CA GLU A 82 -2.26 -7.31 -1.95
C GLU A 82 -3.01 -5.97 -1.91
N HIS A 83 -2.31 -4.86 -2.18
CA HIS A 83 -2.88 -3.51 -2.17
C HIS A 83 -2.49 -2.70 -3.42
N PRO A 84 -3.05 -3.03 -4.61
CA PRO A 84 -2.80 -2.28 -5.84
C PRO A 84 -3.01 -0.76 -5.77
N PRO A 85 -3.95 -0.21 -4.96
CA PRO A 85 -4.11 1.25 -4.81
C PRO A 85 -2.84 1.99 -4.36
N VAL A 86 -1.85 1.30 -3.78
CA VAL A 86 -0.56 1.91 -3.42
C VAL A 86 0.11 2.63 -4.59
N LEU A 87 -0.07 2.15 -5.82
CA LEU A 87 0.51 2.73 -7.02
C LEU A 87 -0.07 4.12 -7.37
N CYS A 88 -1.20 4.50 -6.76
CA CYS A 88 -1.83 5.81 -6.93
C CYS A 88 -1.38 6.83 -5.87
N TYR A 89 -0.59 6.42 -4.87
CA TYR A 89 -0.27 7.25 -3.72
C TYR A 89 0.93 8.15 -3.99
N SER A 90 0.84 9.40 -3.53
CA SER A 90 1.99 10.29 -3.48
C SER A 90 2.99 9.80 -2.45
N VAL A 91 4.26 9.65 -2.85
CA VAL A 91 5.33 9.29 -1.93
C VAL A 91 5.46 10.35 -0.83
N GLU A 92 5.50 11.63 -1.21
CA GLU A 92 5.74 12.75 -0.29
C GLU A 92 4.53 13.08 0.59
N GLU A 93 3.32 13.01 0.04
CA GLU A 93 2.12 13.48 0.75
C GLU A 93 1.39 12.36 1.50
N ARG A 94 1.73 11.10 1.22
CA ARG A 94 0.99 9.95 1.77
C ARG A 94 1.87 8.86 2.34
N LEU A 95 2.83 8.34 1.56
CA LEU A 95 3.63 7.19 2.01
C LEU A 95 4.67 7.60 3.07
N LYS A 96 5.39 8.71 2.88
CA LYS A 96 6.34 9.24 3.86
C LYS A 96 5.68 9.62 5.18
N PRO A 97 4.60 10.43 5.21
CA PRO A 97 3.93 10.76 6.47
C PRO A 97 3.46 9.53 7.25
N LEU A 98 3.04 8.46 6.55
CA LEU A 98 2.68 7.21 7.19
C LEU A 98 3.89 6.50 7.81
N VAL A 99 4.98 6.36 7.07
CA VAL A 99 6.21 5.72 7.57
C VAL A 99 6.81 6.52 8.73
N ASP A 100 6.86 7.86 8.61
CA ASP A 100 7.34 8.76 9.66
C ASP A 100 6.46 8.66 10.91
N PHE A 101 5.14 8.52 10.74
CA PHE A 101 4.23 8.29 11.86
C PHE A 101 4.50 6.96 12.57
N LEU A 102 4.66 5.86 11.82
CA LEU A 102 4.97 4.55 12.38
C LEU A 102 6.31 4.58 13.13
N ALA A 103 7.35 5.19 12.54
CA ALA A 103 8.64 5.36 13.20
C ALA A 103 8.54 6.25 14.46
N GLY A 104 7.69 7.29 14.44
CA GLY A 104 7.47 8.20 15.58
C GLY A 104 6.76 7.57 16.78
N ILE A 105 6.18 6.37 16.63
CA ILE A 105 5.57 5.58 17.71
C ILE A 105 6.44 4.36 18.07
N ASP A 106 7.76 4.48 17.87
CA ASP A 106 8.78 3.48 18.20
C ASP A 106 8.64 2.12 17.47
N ILE A 107 8.07 2.11 16.26
CA ILE A 107 8.12 0.93 15.38
C ILE A 107 9.48 0.88 14.68
N GLU A 108 10.29 -0.13 15.02
CA GLU A 108 11.65 -0.32 14.48
C GLU A 108 11.67 -0.55 12.96
N ASP A 109 10.71 -1.31 12.43
CA ASP A 109 10.62 -1.65 11.00
C ASP A 109 9.21 -1.35 10.45
N PRO A 110 8.95 -0.09 10.04
CA PRO A 110 7.71 0.29 9.40
C PRO A 110 7.43 -0.50 8.12
N GLY A 111 8.48 -0.85 7.35
CA GLY A 111 8.37 -1.61 6.10
C GLY A 111 7.72 -2.97 6.34
N ARG A 112 8.19 -3.70 7.37
CA ARG A 112 7.62 -4.99 7.79
C ARG A 112 6.14 -4.89 8.17
N VAL A 113 5.74 -3.83 8.87
CA VAL A 113 4.32 -3.59 9.23
C VAL A 113 3.48 -3.37 7.97
N LEU A 114 3.99 -2.62 6.99
CA LEU A 114 3.29 -2.37 5.74
C LEU A 114 3.19 -3.63 4.86
N VAL A 115 4.18 -4.53 4.88
CA VAL A 115 4.07 -5.85 4.23
C VAL A 115 3.05 -6.73 4.93
N ALA A 116 3.06 -6.76 6.26
CA ALA A 116 2.11 -7.57 7.03
C ALA A 116 0.67 -7.10 6.87
N ARG A 117 0.46 -5.78 6.69
CA ARG A 117 -0.86 -5.20 6.47
C ARG A 117 -0.83 -4.03 5.48
N PRO A 118 -0.81 -4.32 4.15
CA PRO A 118 -0.76 -3.29 3.13
C PRO A 118 -1.95 -2.31 3.15
N SER A 119 -3.11 -2.74 3.68
CA SER A 119 -4.29 -1.89 3.83
C SER A 119 -4.09 -0.68 4.76
N LEU A 120 -3.07 -0.69 5.64
CA LEU A 120 -2.71 0.48 6.46
C LEU A 120 -2.35 1.69 5.60
N MET A 121 -1.76 1.48 4.42
CA MET A 121 -1.45 2.57 3.48
C MET A 121 -2.70 3.24 2.93
N GLY A 122 -3.86 2.59 3.04
CA GLY A 122 -5.18 3.14 2.73
C GLY A 122 -5.72 4.09 3.81
N LEU A 123 -5.18 4.06 5.02
CA LEU A 123 -5.65 4.88 6.13
C LEU A 123 -5.04 6.28 6.08
N ASP A 124 -5.79 7.24 6.62
CA ASP A 124 -5.31 8.59 6.83
C ASP A 124 -4.59 8.69 8.18
N VAL A 125 -3.38 9.24 8.18
CA VAL A 125 -2.55 9.33 9.39
C VAL A 125 -3.27 10.15 10.47
N ASP A 126 -3.84 11.28 10.10
CA ASP A 126 -4.34 12.28 11.05
C ASP A 126 -5.77 11.97 11.49
N ALA A 127 -6.62 11.55 10.56
CA ALA A 127 -8.02 11.25 10.82
C ALA A 127 -8.23 9.86 11.43
N SER A 128 -7.38 8.88 11.10
CA SER A 128 -7.58 7.48 11.49
C SER A 128 -6.49 6.96 12.41
N LEU A 129 -5.22 6.98 11.99
CA LEU A 129 -4.15 6.30 12.73
C LEU A 129 -3.83 6.97 14.07
N ARG A 130 -3.70 8.30 14.11
CA ARG A 130 -3.52 9.04 15.37
C ARG A 130 -4.62 8.76 16.38
N ARG A 131 -5.87 8.61 15.92
CA ARG A 131 -7.00 8.28 16.79
C ARG A 131 -6.89 6.86 17.35
N ILE A 132 -6.49 5.89 16.53
CA ILE A 132 -6.31 4.49 16.95
C ILE A 132 -5.16 4.41 17.96
N VAL A 133 -4.00 4.99 17.64
CA VAL A 133 -2.83 4.97 18.51
C VAL A 133 -3.11 5.68 19.81
N GLY A 134 -3.68 6.90 19.79
CA GLY A 134 -4.01 7.62 21.01
C GLY A 134 -5.04 6.90 21.91
N TYR A 135 -5.93 6.08 21.32
CA TYR A 135 -6.79 5.20 22.11
C TYR A 135 -5.99 4.08 22.78
N LEU A 136 -5.08 3.43 22.06
CA LEU A 136 -4.26 2.33 22.61
C LEU A 136 -3.32 2.83 23.71
N GLU A 137 -2.65 3.97 23.50
CA GLU A 137 -1.79 4.61 24.50
C GLU A 137 -2.58 4.97 25.77
N ALA A 138 -3.80 5.48 25.63
CA ALA A 138 -4.68 5.79 26.76
C ALA A 138 -5.18 4.55 27.53
N ASN A 139 -4.95 3.34 27.00
CA ASN A 139 -5.26 2.06 27.66
C ASN A 139 -3.98 1.28 28.00
N ASP A 140 -2.85 1.97 28.18
CA ASP A 140 -1.57 1.43 28.65
C ASP A 140 -0.93 0.36 27.73
N TYR A 141 -1.24 0.39 26.43
CA TYR A 141 -0.57 -0.46 25.45
C TYR A 141 0.87 0.01 25.23
N THR A 142 1.81 -0.93 25.17
CA THR A 142 3.21 -0.61 24.83
C THR A 142 3.35 -0.32 23.33
N PRO A 143 4.42 0.37 22.89
CA PRO A 143 4.71 0.54 21.47
C PRO A 143 4.76 -0.79 20.70
N GLN A 144 5.28 -1.85 21.33
CA GLN A 144 5.31 -3.19 20.76
C GLN A 144 3.89 -3.77 20.58
N ASP A 145 3.01 -3.60 21.58
CA ASP A 145 1.61 -4.05 21.47
C ASP A 145 0.87 -3.28 20.37
N ILE A 146 1.16 -1.98 20.22
CA ILE A 146 0.58 -1.14 19.17
C ILE A 146 1.07 -1.59 17.79
N ALA A 147 2.37 -1.86 17.63
CA ALA A 147 2.94 -2.39 16.39
C ALA A 147 2.30 -3.75 16.02
N GLU A 148 2.15 -4.63 16.99
CA GLU A 148 1.48 -5.92 16.84
C GLU A 148 -0.01 -5.74 16.47
N TYR A 149 -0.70 -4.80 17.10
CA TYR A 149 -2.09 -4.48 16.82
C TYR A 149 -2.27 -3.92 15.40
N LEU A 150 -1.39 -3.03 14.97
CA LEU A 150 -1.45 -2.44 13.64
C LEU A 150 -1.12 -3.46 12.56
N SER A 151 -0.14 -4.33 12.76
CA SER A 151 0.27 -5.36 11.79
C SER A 151 -0.73 -6.50 11.61
N LYS A 152 -1.62 -6.74 12.58
CA LYS A 152 -2.64 -7.80 12.48
C LYS A 152 -3.94 -7.28 11.84
N SER A 153 -4.53 -8.11 10.96
CA SER A 153 -5.90 -7.92 10.50
C SER A 153 -6.84 -8.35 11.62
N ILE A 154 -7.56 -7.39 12.20
CA ILE A 154 -8.76 -7.64 13.01
C ILE A 154 -9.84 -8.28 12.12
#